data_AF-A0A3G6N4S1-F1
#
_entry.id   AF-A0A3G6N4S1-F1
#
_cell.length_a   1.000
_cell.length_b   1.000
_cell.length_c   1.000
_cell.angle_alpha   90.00
_cell.angle_beta   90.00
_cell.angle_gamma   90.00
#
_symmetry.space_group_name_H-M   'P 1'
#
loop_
_entity.id
_entity.type
_entity.pdbx_description
1 polymer ?
#
loop_
_entity_poly.entity_id
_entity_poly.type
_entity_poly.pdbx_seq_one_letter_code
_entity_poly.pdbx_strand_id
1 'polypeptide(L)'
;MAKIKQKKLSKTETFLVQKKTFNHKNFNHKKMKRSKELVEKRKDFVIEYVKRNQNKQMKVIVTELTEMLFLSERTIYNILLQA
;
A
#
# COMPACT_ATOMS: atom_id res chain seq x y z
N MET A 1 51.31 27.86 34.67
CA MET A 1 50.66 26.65 35.22
C MET A 1 49.16 26.88 35.30
N ALA A 2 48.36 26.09 34.56
CA ALA A 2 46.93 25.96 34.77
C ALA A 2 46.51 24.54 34.36
N LYS A 3 46.12 23.71 35.33
CA LYS A 3 45.67 22.33 35.10
C LYS A 3 44.24 22.36 34.55
N ILE A 4 44.08 22.18 33.25
CA ILE A 4 42.77 21.97 32.63
C ILE A 4 42.31 20.55 33.00
N LYS A 5 41.34 20.46 33.90
CA LYS A 5 40.66 19.22 34.27
C LYS A 5 39.86 18.74 33.05
N GLN A 6 40.34 17.71 32.36
CA GLN A 6 39.56 17.06 31.31
C GLN A 6 38.33 16.40 31.96
N LYS A 7 37.16 16.99 31.75
CA LYS A 7 35.88 16.40 32.11
C LYS A 7 35.67 15.23 31.14
N LYS A 8 35.87 13.99 31.59
CA LYS A 8 35.49 12.80 30.83
C LYS A 8 33.98 12.85 30.62
N LEU A 9 33.53 13.20 29.42
CA LEU A 9 32.14 13.00 29.01
C LEU A 9 31.86 11.50 29.00
N SER A 10 30.79 11.09 29.69
CA SER A 10 30.30 9.72 29.73
C SER A 10 29.86 9.28 28.32
N LYS A 11 30.12 8.02 28.00
CA LYS A 11 29.82 7.33 26.72
C LYS A 11 28.35 7.31 26.28
N THR A 12 27.47 8.05 26.94
CA THR A 12 26.03 8.07 26.70
C THR A 12 25.56 9.26 25.84
N GLU A 13 26.44 10.18 25.46
CA GLU A 13 26.04 11.43 24.78
C GLU A 13 26.30 11.47 23.26
N THR A 14 26.63 10.34 22.62
CA THR A 14 26.85 10.29 21.15
C THR A 14 25.74 9.63 20.33
N PHE A 15 24.64 9.17 20.95
CA PHE A 15 23.50 8.60 20.21
C PHE A 15 22.36 9.58 19.93
N LEU A 16 22.61 10.90 20.06
CA LEU A 16 21.57 11.92 19.93
C LEU A 16 21.77 12.90 18.77
N VAL A 17 22.41 12.47 17.68
CA VAL A 17 22.51 13.29 16.46
C VAL A 17 22.15 12.45 15.24
N GLN A 18 20.88 12.05 15.14
CA GLN A 18 20.17 11.87 13.87
C GLN A 18 18.68 11.53 14.05
N LYS A 19 18.00 12.16 15.01
CA LYS A 19 16.55 12.35 14.87
C LYS A 19 16.33 13.54 13.95
N LYS A 20 16.51 13.33 12.64
CA LYS A 20 15.85 14.18 11.64
C LYS A 20 14.37 14.12 12.00
N THR A 21 13.88 15.20 12.59
CA THR A 21 12.48 15.38 12.94
C THR A 21 11.70 15.28 11.65
N PHE A 22 11.16 14.09 11.37
CA PHE A 22 10.07 13.93 10.44
C PHE A 22 8.95 14.79 11.03
N ASN A 23 8.79 16.00 10.49
CA ASN A 23 7.70 16.87 10.87
C ASN A 23 6.43 16.07 10.64
N HIS A 24 5.84 15.56 11.72
CA HIS A 24 4.55 14.90 11.69
C HIS A 24 3.54 16.01 11.47
N LYS A 25 3.43 16.48 10.22
CA LYS A 25 2.29 17.26 9.78
C LYS A 25 1.09 16.39 10.14
N ASN A 26 0.19 16.94 10.95
CA ASN A 26 -1.11 16.33 11.21
C ASN A 26 -1.83 16.21 9.86
N PHE A 27 -1.57 15.12 9.14
CA PHE A 27 -2.36 14.72 8.00
C PHE A 27 -3.73 14.43 8.56
N ASN A 28 -4.65 15.40 8.45
CA ASN A 28 -6.07 15.14 8.56
C ASN A 28 -6.35 13.93 7.67
N HIS A 29 -6.53 12.76 8.29
CA HIS A 29 -6.79 11.49 7.62
C HIS A 29 -8.23 11.55 7.07
N LYS A 30 -8.47 12.44 6.11
CA LYS A 30 -9.68 12.41 5.30
C LYS A 30 -9.56 11.11 4.53
N LYS A 31 -10.26 10.07 5.00
CA LYS A 31 -10.28 8.73 4.38
C LYS A 31 -10.27 8.92 2.87
N MET A 32 -9.27 8.37 2.19
CA MET A 32 -9.22 8.39 0.73
C MET A 32 -10.59 7.90 0.22
N LYS A 33 -11.38 8.81 -0.33
CA LYS A 33 -12.69 8.45 -0.84
C LYS A 33 -12.46 7.71 -2.14
N ARG A 34 -12.76 6.43 -2.15
CA ARG A 34 -12.70 5.62 -3.36
C ARG A 34 -13.69 6.21 -4.37
N SER A 35 -13.23 6.57 -5.56
CA SER A 35 -14.13 7.02 -6.62
C SER A 35 -15.06 5.87 -6.98
N LYS A 36 -16.37 6.07 -6.80
CA LYS A 36 -17.39 5.07 -7.12
C LYS A 36 -17.32 4.65 -8.58
N GLU A 37 -17.13 5.60 -9.48
CA GLU A 37 -17.03 5.37 -10.93
C GLU A 37 -15.87 4.43 -11.28
N LEU A 38 -14.69 4.62 -10.68
CA LEU A 38 -13.55 3.74 -10.90
C LEU A 38 -13.75 2.33 -10.33
N VAL A 39 -14.59 2.19 -9.30
CA VAL A 39 -14.96 0.86 -8.79
C VAL A 39 -15.85 0.15 -9.77
N GLU A 40 -16.90 0.82 -10.26
CA GLU A 40 -17.84 0.20 -11.20
C GLU A 40 -17.16 -0.15 -12.52
N LYS A 41 -16.38 0.77 -13.11
CA LYS A 41 -15.58 0.48 -14.32
C LYS A 41 -14.69 -0.74 -14.18
N ARG A 42 -14.13 -0.95 -12.99
CA ARG A 42 -13.28 -2.12 -12.70
C ARG A 42 -14.10 -3.40 -12.62
N LYS A 43 -15.27 -3.36 -11.97
CA LYS A 43 -16.18 -4.51 -11.91
C LYS A 43 -16.63 -4.89 -13.31
N ASP A 44 -17.06 -3.91 -14.10
CA ASP A 44 -17.50 -4.11 -15.49
C ASP A 44 -16.41 -4.79 -16.32
N PHE A 45 -15.18 -4.29 -16.22
CA PHE A 45 -14.03 -4.89 -16.91
C PHE A 45 -13.81 -6.36 -16.52
N VAL A 46 -13.84 -6.68 -15.22
CA VAL A 46 -13.68 -8.05 -14.72
C VAL A 46 -14.76 -8.97 -15.28
N ILE A 47 -16.03 -8.54 -15.21
CA ILE A 47 -17.18 -9.34 -15.66
C ILE A 47 -17.11 -9.57 -17.18
N GLU A 48 -16.84 -8.53 -17.96
CA GLU A 48 -16.69 -8.67 -19.41
C GLU A 48 -15.52 -9.57 -19.80
N TYR A 49 -14.39 -9.47 -19.09
CA TYR A 49 -13.23 -10.30 -19.37
C TYR A 49 -13.55 -11.78 -19.14
N VAL A 50 -14.22 -12.11 -18.03
CA VAL A 50 -14.68 -13.49 -17.78
C VAL A 50 -15.63 -13.95 -18.89
N LYS A 51 -16.61 -13.13 -19.28
CA LYS A 51 -17.56 -13.46 -20.36
C LYS A 51 -16.86 -13.73 -21.70
N ARG A 52 -15.87 -12.92 -22.06
CA ARG A 52 -15.10 -13.08 -23.31
C ARG A 52 -14.18 -14.30 -23.31
N ASN A 53 -13.79 -14.80 -22.13
CA ASN A 53 -12.82 -15.88 -21.97
C ASN A 53 -13.44 -17.13 -21.32
N GLN A 54 -14.76 -17.36 -21.46
CA GLN A 54 -15.45 -18.49 -20.83
C GLN A 54 -14.92 -19.87 -21.26
N ASN A 55 -14.19 -19.94 -22.37
CA ASN A 55 -13.50 -21.14 -22.84
C ASN A 55 -12.21 -21.47 -22.06
N LYS A 56 -11.68 -20.55 -21.25
CA LYS A 56 -10.52 -20.78 -20.39
C LYS A 56 -10.96 -21.30 -19.02
N GLN A 57 -10.05 -22.00 -18.33
CA GLN A 57 -10.27 -22.36 -16.93
C GLN A 57 -10.31 -21.11 -16.05
N MET A 58 -11.23 -21.08 -15.08
CA MET A 58 -11.41 -19.94 -14.17
C MET A 58 -10.11 -19.53 -13.45
N LYS A 59 -9.28 -20.50 -13.05
CA LYS A 59 -7.99 -20.23 -12.39
C LYS A 59 -7.03 -19.41 -13.28
N VAL A 60 -7.00 -19.71 -14.57
CA VAL A 60 -6.18 -18.96 -15.55
C VAL A 60 -6.71 -17.54 -15.69
N ILE A 61 -8.03 -17.38 -15.85
CA ILE A 61 -8.69 -16.07 -15.96
C ILE A 61 -8.41 -15.21 -14.72
N VAL A 62 -8.53 -15.79 -13.53
CA VAL A 62 -8.26 -15.08 -12.27
C VAL A 62 -6.80 -14.64 -12.20
N THR A 63 -5.85 -15.50 -12.58
CA THR A 63 -4.42 -15.15 -12.61
C THR A 63 -4.17 -13.95 -13.55
N GLU A 64 -4.66 -14.01 -14.78
CA GLU A 64 -4.56 -12.91 -15.76
C GLU A 64 -5.13 -11.60 -15.21
N LEU A 65 -6.31 -11.65 -14.58
CA LEU A 65 -6.95 -10.48 -13.97
C LEU A 65 -6.17 -9.91 -12.78
N THR A 66 -5.56 -10.77 -11.95
CA THR A 66 -4.73 -10.31 -10.84
C THR A 66 -3.49 -9.56 -11.32
N GLU A 67 -2.86 -10.03 -12.40
CA GLU A 67 -1.70 -9.39 -13.03
C GLU A 67 -2.08 -8.07 -13.72
N MET A 68 -3.19 -8.04 -14.46
CA MET A 68 -3.64 -6.86 -15.19
C MET A 68 -4.13 -5.72 -14.28
N LEU A 69 -4.87 -6.07 -13.22
CA LEU A 69 -5.51 -5.09 -12.34
C LEU A 69 -4.74 -4.81 -11.06
N PHE A 70 -3.66 -5.55 -10.81
CA PHE A 70 -2.89 -5.51 -9.56
C PHE A 70 -3.79 -5.70 -8.35
N LEU A 71 -4.69 -6.69 -8.45
CA LEU A 71 -5.62 -7.07 -7.38
C LEU A 71 -5.28 -8.45 -6.85
N SER A 72 -5.64 -8.71 -5.60
CA SER A 72 -5.59 -10.08 -5.08
C SER A 72 -6.67 -10.94 -5.71
N GLU A 73 -6.42 -12.24 -5.82
CA GLU A 73 -7.41 -13.23 -6.26
C GLU A 73 -8.71 -13.11 -5.46
N ARG A 74 -8.60 -12.96 -4.13
CA ARG A 74 -9.74 -12.73 -3.24
C ARG A 74 -10.59 -11.53 -3.68
N THR A 75 -9.96 -10.44 -4.13
CA THR A 75 -10.68 -9.26 -4.60
C THR A 75 -11.40 -9.55 -5.91
N ILE A 76 -10.77 -10.29 -6.83
CA ILE A 76 -11.40 -10.72 -8.09
C ILE A 76 -12.62 -11.59 -7.79
N TYR A 77 -12.49 -12.61 -6.94
CA TYR A 77 -13.62 -13.44 -6.55
C TYR A 77 -14.73 -12.66 -5.84
N ASN A 78 -14.39 -11.71 -4.97
CA ASN A 78 -15.40 -10.84 -4.35
C ASN A 78 -16.17 -10.01 -5.38
N ILE A 79 -15.51 -9.54 -6.44
CA ILE A 79 -16.18 -8.84 -7.54
C ILE A 79 -17.14 -9.80 -8.27
N LEU A 80 -16.68 -11.01 -8.57
CA LEU A 80 -17.48 -12.02 -9.29
C LEU A 80 -18.67 -12.54 -8.48
N LEU A 81 -18.57 -12.61 -7.15
CA LEU A 81 -19.65 -13.03 -6.26
C LEU A 81 -20.72 -11.95 -6.04
N GLN A 82 -20.36 -10.68 -6.23
CA GLN A 82 -21.25 -9.53 -6.05
C GLN A 82 -21.90 -9.06 -7.37
N ALA A 83 -21.50 -9.66 -8.49
CA ALA A 83 -22.03 -9.42 -9.82
C ALA A 83 -23.27 -10.28 -10.08
#